data_AF-A0A4R2L8D5-F1
#
_entry.id   AF-A0A4R2L8D5-F1
#
_cell.length_a   1.000
_cell.length_b   1.000
_cell.length_c   1.000
_cell.angle_alpha   90.00
_cell.angle_beta   90.00
_cell.angle_gamma   90.00
#
_symmetry.space_group_name_H-M   'P 1'
#
loop_
_entity.id
_entity.type
_entity.pdbx_description
1 polymer ?
#
loop_
_entity_poly.entity_id
_entity_poly.type
_entity_poly.pdbx_seq_one_letter_code
_entity_poly.pdbx_strand_id
1 'polypeptide(L)'
;MRMKEESLKEFVDFIIQERMQKAFSQVKAGKEPDNEDDVERKYEEAVALLPEEKQQAVRAYCDAIFDSGADAEQFFYRLGLRDGIRLHKIVKSIIKEIS
;
A
#
# COMPACT_ATOMS: atom_id res chain seq x y z
N MET A 1 19.59 -21.67 -8.14
CA MET A 1 19.01 -20.58 -8.97
C MET A 1 17.69 -20.08 -8.37
N ARG A 2 16.72 -20.96 -8.04
CA ARG A 2 15.45 -20.64 -7.35
C ARG A 2 15.54 -19.76 -6.09
N MET A 3 16.43 -20.08 -5.13
CA MET A 3 16.62 -19.25 -3.93
C MET A 3 16.98 -17.78 -4.22
N LYS A 4 17.66 -17.50 -5.35
CA LYS A 4 18.03 -16.12 -5.72
C LYS A 4 16.83 -15.34 -6.30
N GLU A 5 15.86 -16.04 -6.88
CA GLU A 5 14.64 -15.43 -7.43
C GLU A 5 13.64 -15.10 -6.32
N GLU A 6 13.47 -15.99 -5.34
CA GLU A 6 12.63 -15.74 -4.15
C GLU A 6 13.17 -14.56 -3.35
N SER A 7 14.47 -14.54 -3.04
CA SER A 7 15.09 -13.42 -2.33
C SER A 7 14.97 -12.10 -3.09
N LEU A 8 15.03 -12.14 -4.43
CA LEU A 8 14.87 -10.93 -5.25
C LEU A 8 13.42 -10.45 -5.24
N LYS A 9 12.45 -11.37 -5.26
CA LYS A 9 11.03 -11.05 -5.16
C LYS A 9 10.72 -10.39 -3.81
N GLU A 10 11.17 -10.98 -2.71
CA GLU A 10 11.01 -10.42 -1.36
C GLU A 10 11.64 -9.03 -1.25
N PHE A 11 12.83 -8.84 -1.82
CA PHE A 11 13.46 -7.52 -1.85
C PHE A 11 12.63 -6.49 -2.64
N VAL A 12 12.07 -6.88 -3.79
CA VAL A 12 11.19 -6.00 -4.56
C VAL A 12 9.91 -5.68 -3.80
N ASP A 13 9.31 -6.66 -3.13
CA ASP A 13 8.12 -6.49 -2.30
C ASP A 13 8.39 -5.48 -1.17
N PHE A 14 9.52 -5.64 -0.47
CA PHE A 14 9.97 -4.71 0.57
C PHE A 14 10.12 -3.28 0.06
N ILE A 15 10.77 -3.08 -1.09
CA ILE A 15 10.96 -1.73 -1.67
C ILE A 15 9.63 -1.09 -2.08
N ILE A 16 8.67 -1.88 -2.57
CA ILE A 16 7.33 -1.39 -2.90
C ILE A 16 6.63 -0.90 -1.63
N GLN A 17 6.63 -1.72 -0.56
CA GLN A 17 6.03 -1.38 0.73
C GLN A 17 6.64 -0.10 1.31
N GLU A 18 7.97 -0.01 1.40
CA GLU A 18 8.68 1.17 1.90
C GLU A 18 8.33 2.45 1.13
N ARG A 19 8.27 2.36 -0.21
CA ARG A 19 7.89 3.52 -1.04
C ARG A 19 6.45 3.95 -0.82
N MET A 20 5.53 2.99 -0.72
CA MET A 20 4.12 3.27 -0.46
C MET A 20 3.94 3.93 0.92
N GLN A 21 4.55 3.37 1.96
CA GLN A 21 4.53 3.95 3.31
C GLN A 21 5.07 5.36 3.33
N LYS A 22 6.21 5.61 2.68
CA LYS A 22 6.79 6.96 2.57
C LYS A 22 5.85 7.94 1.88
N ALA A 23 5.23 7.55 0.77
CA ALA A 23 4.28 8.40 0.05
C ALA A 23 3.04 8.70 0.92
N PHE A 24 2.51 7.69 1.59
CA PHE A 24 1.39 7.84 2.52
C PHE A 24 1.72 8.80 3.66
N SER A 25 2.88 8.64 4.32
CA SER A 25 3.33 9.54 5.39
C SER A 25 3.47 10.99 4.91
N GLN A 26 3.98 11.22 3.70
CA GLN A 26 4.08 12.57 3.13
C GLN A 26 2.71 13.20 2.88
N VAL A 27 1.75 12.43 2.38
CA VAL A 27 0.38 12.89 2.18
C VAL A 27 -0.31 13.18 3.52
N LYS A 28 -0.13 12.32 4.53
CA LYS A 28 -0.73 12.50 5.86
C LYS A 28 -0.11 13.67 6.63
N ALA A 29 1.20 13.87 6.55
CA ALA A 29 1.90 14.95 7.26
C ALA A 29 1.50 16.37 6.81
N GLY A 30 0.91 16.52 5.61
CA GLY A 30 0.42 17.79 5.09
C GLY A 30 -1.07 18.06 5.34
N LYS A 31 -1.79 17.15 6.01
CA LYS A 31 -3.22 17.29 6.28
C LYS A 31 -3.46 17.69 7.74
N GLU A 32 -4.40 18.61 7.94
CA GLU A 32 -4.99 18.82 9.28
C GLU A 32 -5.80 17.57 9.67
N PRO A 33 -5.92 17.27 10.97
CA PRO A 33 -6.74 16.16 11.43
C PRO A 33 -8.18 16.33 10.92
N ASP A 34 -8.67 15.33 10.19
CA ASP A 34 -9.96 15.38 9.49
C ASP A 34 -11.00 14.51 10.22
N ASN A 35 -12.24 14.49 9.75
CA ASN A 35 -13.32 13.64 10.27
C ASN A 35 -12.93 12.15 10.35
N GLU A 36 -12.04 11.66 9.47
CA GLU A 36 -11.54 10.29 9.51
C GLU A 36 -10.80 9.98 10.82
N ASP A 37 -9.96 10.91 11.32
CA ASP A 37 -9.21 10.71 12.57
C ASP A 37 -10.16 10.70 13.80
N ASP A 38 -11.27 11.46 13.74
CA ASP A 38 -12.30 11.43 14.80
C ASP A 38 -13.12 10.12 14.79
N VAL A 39 -13.41 9.59 13.60
CA VAL A 39 -14.09 8.30 13.43
C VAL A 39 -13.20 7.16 13.92
N GLU A 40 -11.91 7.17 13.58
CA GLU A 40 -10.93 6.18 14.06
C GLU A 40 -10.85 6.17 15.59
N ARG A 41 -10.75 7.34 16.22
CA ARG A 41 -10.75 7.44 17.69
C ARG A 41 -12.01 6.88 18.34
N LYS A 42 -13.21 7.22 17.82
CA LYS A 42 -14.48 6.69 18.33
C LYS A 42 -14.58 5.18 18.18
N TYR A 43 -14.04 4.65 17.10
CA TYR A 43 -13.95 3.21 16.87
C TYR A 43 -13.04 2.54 17.90
N GLU A 44 -11.83 3.07 18.14
CA GLU A 44 -10.91 2.54 19.15
C GLU A 44 -11.51 2.55 20.56
N GLU A 45 -12.18 3.64 20.95
CA GLU A 45 -12.90 3.74 22.21
C GLU A 45 -14.00 2.68 22.35
N ALA A 46 -14.78 2.45 21.29
CA ALA A 46 -15.83 1.43 21.27
C ALA A 46 -15.25 0.01 21.39
N VAL A 47 -14.14 -0.27 20.72
CA VAL A 47 -13.45 -1.56 20.78
C VAL A 47 -12.86 -1.81 22.17
N ALA A 48 -12.35 -0.78 22.84
CA ALA A 48 -11.80 -0.91 24.21
C ALA A 48 -12.85 -1.26 25.27
N LEU A 49 -14.14 -1.01 25.01
CA LEU A 49 -15.24 -1.38 25.91
C LEU A 49 -15.69 -2.84 25.74
N LEU A 50 -15.21 -3.54 24.72
CA LEU A 50 -15.58 -4.93 24.46
C LEU A 50 -14.81 -5.89 25.39
N PRO A 51 -15.39 -7.07 25.72
CA PRO A 51 -14.64 -8.17 26.31
C PRO A 51 -13.48 -8.59 25.39
N GLU A 52 -12.37 -9.03 25.98
CA GLU A 52 -11.12 -9.38 25.28
C GLU A 52 -11.33 -10.29 24.06
N GLU A 53 -12.16 -11.34 24.19
CA GLU A 53 -12.46 -12.28 23.11
C GLU A 53 -13.10 -11.58 21.89
N LYS A 54 -14.01 -10.62 22.13
CA LYS A 54 -14.66 -9.84 21.08
C LYS A 54 -13.73 -8.79 20.51
N GLN A 55 -12.91 -8.16 21.35
CA GLN A 55 -11.88 -7.23 20.89
C GLN A 55 -10.90 -7.92 19.93
N GLN A 56 -10.44 -9.13 20.26
CA GLN A 56 -9.54 -9.89 19.41
C GLN A 56 -10.21 -10.29 18.10
N ALA A 57 -11.48 -10.70 18.12
CA ALA A 57 -12.24 -11.01 16.91
C ALA A 57 -12.40 -9.79 15.98
N VAL A 58 -12.70 -8.61 16.55
CA VAL A 58 -12.82 -7.36 15.80
C VAL A 58 -11.48 -6.94 15.20
N ARG A 59 -10.38 -7.01 15.98
CA ARG A 59 -9.02 -6.72 15.47
C ARG A 59 -8.64 -7.66 14.32
N ALA A 60 -8.85 -8.96 14.48
CA ALA A 60 -8.53 -9.94 13.43
C ALA A 60 -9.32 -9.68 12.13
N TYR A 61 -10.58 -9.25 12.23
CA TYR A 61 -11.37 -8.85 11.06
C TYR A 61 -10.82 -7.59 10.39
N CYS A 62 -10.46 -6.57 11.16
CA CYS A 62 -9.85 -5.36 10.63
C CYS A 62 -8.50 -5.65 9.97
N ASP A 63 -7.63 -6.43 10.61
CA ASP A 63 -6.35 -6.86 10.06
C ASP A 63 -6.55 -7.56 8.71
N ALA A 64 -7.50 -8.50 8.63
CA ALA A 64 -7.82 -9.18 7.37
C ALA A 64 -8.31 -8.22 6.26
N ILE A 65 -9.11 -7.20 6.60
CA ILE A 65 -9.52 -6.16 5.63
C ILE A 65 -8.31 -5.36 5.16
N PHE A 66 -7.49 -4.86 6.10
CA PHE A 66 -6.34 -4.03 5.77
C PHE A 66 -5.30 -4.80 4.95
N ASP A 67 -5.03 -6.06 5.30
CA ASP A 67 -4.14 -6.94 4.55
C ASP A 67 -4.66 -7.14 3.11
N SER A 68 -5.95 -7.41 2.94
CA SER A 68 -6.56 -7.57 1.62
C SER A 68 -6.50 -6.27 0.78
N GLY A 69 -6.63 -5.11 1.44
CA GLY A 69 -6.47 -3.81 0.81
C GLY A 69 -5.02 -3.57 0.36
N ALA A 70 -4.06 -3.88 1.24
CA ALA A 70 -2.63 -3.72 0.95
C ALA A 70 -2.19 -4.59 -0.25
N ASP A 71 -2.69 -5.82 -0.36
CA ASP A 71 -2.43 -6.69 -1.51
C ASP A 71 -2.96 -6.09 -2.82
N ALA A 72 -4.17 -5.51 -2.80
CA ALA A 72 -4.76 -4.85 -3.96
C ALA A 72 -3.96 -3.60 -4.37
N GLU A 73 -3.53 -2.78 -3.40
CA GLU A 73 -2.73 -1.59 -3.67
C GLU A 73 -1.34 -1.94 -4.26
N GLN A 74 -0.68 -2.98 -3.74
CA GLN A 74 0.57 -3.48 -4.32
C GLN A 74 0.39 -3.98 -5.76
N PHE A 75 -0.74 -4.65 -6.05
CA PHE A 75 -1.09 -5.04 -7.42
C PHE A 75 -1.18 -3.83 -8.35
N PHE A 76 -1.92 -2.78 -7.95
CA PHE A 76 -2.05 -1.57 -8.76
C PHE A 76 -0.75 -0.79 -8.90
N TYR A 77 0.09 -0.74 -7.86
CA TYR A 77 1.41 -0.11 -7.93
C TYR A 77 2.30 -0.79 -8.98
N ARG A 78 2.32 -2.12 -8.99
CA ARG A 78 3.07 -2.92 -9.98
C ARG A 78 2.54 -2.73 -11.39
N LEU A 79 1.22 -2.72 -11.54
CA LEU A 79 0.56 -2.49 -12.83
C LEU A 79 0.94 -1.10 -13.38
N GLY A 80 0.82 -0.06 -12.55
CA GLY A 80 1.19 1.31 -12.91
C GLY A 80 2.66 1.46 -13.26
N LEU A 81 3.58 0.81 -12.53
CA LEU A 81 5.01 0.79 -12.87
C LEU A 81 5.26 0.13 -14.23
N ARG A 82 4.62 -1.00 -14.50
CA ARG A 82 4.78 -1.73 -15.77
C ARG A 82 4.30 -0.87 -16.94
N ASP A 83 3.13 -0.25 -16.79
CA ASP A 83 2.55 0.62 -17.82
C ASP A 83 3.40 1.88 -18.02
N GLY A 84 3.90 2.49 -16.93
CA GLY A 84 4.81 3.63 -16.99
C GLY A 84 6.11 3.33 -17.73
N ILE A 85 6.74 2.17 -17.47
CA ILE A 85 7.95 1.73 -18.19
C ILE A 85 7.65 1.50 -19.68
N ARG A 86 6.50 0.91 -19.99
CA ARG A 86 6.09 0.66 -21.37
C ARG A 86 5.85 1.97 -22.12
N LEU A 87 5.14 2.91 -21.50
CA LEU A 87 4.89 4.23 -22.06
C LEU A 87 6.20 4.98 -22.32
N HIS A 88 7.11 4.98 -21.35
CA HIS A 88 8.43 5.61 -21.50
C HIS A 88 9.19 5.06 -22.72
N LYS A 89 9.19 3.73 -22.92
CA LYS A 89 9.82 3.09 -24.08
C LYS A 89 9.20 3.53 -25.40
N ILE A 90 7.87 3.55 -25.49
CA ILE A 90 7.14 3.95 -26.70
C ILE A 90 7.45 5.41 -27.03
N VAL A 91 7.35 6.31 -26.06
CA VAL A 91 7.66 7.75 -26.25
C VAL A 91 9.09 7.93 -26.73
N LYS A 92 10.05 7.21 -26.14
CA LYS A 92 11.45 7.26 -26.55
C LYS A 92 11.66 6.80 -28.01
N SER A 93 10.95 5.76 -28.44
CA SER A 93 10.99 5.31 -29.84
C SER A 93 10.43 6.38 -30.79
N ILE A 94 9.28 6.97 -30.46
CA ILE A 94 8.65 8.03 -31.27
C ILE A 94 9.59 9.23 -31.42
N ILE A 95 10.20 9.69 -30.31
CA ILE A 95 11.16 10.81 -30.35
C ILE A 95 12.33 10.50 -31.29
N LYS A 96 12.85 9.27 -31.24
CA LYS A 96 13.96 8.84 -32.10
C LYS A 96 13.58 8.78 -33.59
N GLU A 97 12.33 8.48 -33.92
CA GLU A 97 11.85 8.46 -35.31
C GLU A 97 11.60 9.86 -35.87
N ILE A 98 11.34 10.84 -35.01
CA ILE A 98 11.04 12.23 -35.39
C ILE A 98 12.31 13.13 -35.35
N SER A 99 13.36 12.71 -34.64
CA SER A 99 14.66 13.40 -34.55
C SER A 99 15.62 12.97 -35.65
#